data_AF-A0A3N6B260-F1
#
_entry.id   AF-A0A3N6B260-F1
#
_cell.length_a   1.000
_cell.length_b   1.000
_cell.length_c   1.000
_cell.angle_alpha   90.00
_cell.angle_beta   90.00
_cell.angle_gamma   90.00
#
_symmetry.space_group_name_H-M   'P 1'
#
loop_
_entity.id
_entity.type
_entity.pdbx_description
1 polymer ?
#
loop_
_entity_poly.entity_id
_entity_poly.type
_entity_poly.pdbx_seq_one_letter_code
_entity_poly.pdbx_strand_id
1 'polypeptide(L)'
;MGETERTGLSESRKRAVLAELDLLLKSPAFRTSNRCKEFLEYVVKHTIDGSSDTLKERSIGVELFQLSPDFDSGQHTIVRVTANELRKRLAQHYVAENHSPHPVKINLPPGSYSVEFNWETPAAETKVPARPSRLIRTVIVCAAILLVVAGGYSLWRGSSVGPITRNANPTAGPVPTTAPAANGDLRMIAGSTNSYVDRSGRTWGLDRFFSGGSFPVVAASERLFRTLDPDIYRHGRQGDFKYDIPLAPGSYELHLHFAETGLADFISAESSGEGQRLFRVFANGKQILDLFDVVADAAGANISDERVFRDIAPAKDGFLRLNFVSQRGAAMLNGIEVLPVSSGKVRPIRIRAGWPSSWRDSAGQEWRADSYFLGGNALVRGKNPTRANNSISPDMALYASERWGHFSYAVPVAEGRYRVTLKFCEGHYGPGNTGVGGLGSRVFDLYCNGAALLRNFDIFKQAGGEGRPVDQTFSGIRPTAQGKIVLTFVPVMKMACVNAIEVVEDAE
;
A
#
# COMPACT_ATOMS: atom_id res chain seq x y z
N MET A 1 40.98 13.97 38.76
CA MET A 1 40.56 15.24 38.15
C MET A 1 40.16 14.90 36.73
N GLY A 2 38.87 14.61 36.51
CA GLY A 2 38.35 14.17 35.21
C GLY A 2 37.42 15.24 34.67
N GLU A 3 37.90 15.98 33.68
CA GLU A 3 37.11 16.96 32.93
C GLU A 3 36.10 16.21 32.05
N THR A 4 34.82 16.42 32.34
CA THR A 4 33.71 15.89 31.52
C THR A 4 33.43 16.92 30.44
N GLU A 5 34.01 16.74 29.24
CA GLU A 5 33.68 17.55 28.06
C GLU A 5 32.20 17.35 27.72
N ARG A 6 31.38 18.39 27.95
CA ARG A 6 30.00 18.48 27.45
C ARG A 6 30.03 18.60 25.94
N THR A 7 29.48 17.60 25.26
CA THR A 7 29.34 17.50 23.79
C THR A 7 28.34 18.54 23.26
N GLY A 8 28.80 19.76 23.01
CA GLY A 8 28.05 20.79 22.28
C GLY A 8 28.34 20.76 20.76
N LEU A 9 27.39 21.20 19.92
CA LEU A 9 27.62 21.40 18.48
C LEU A 9 28.75 22.42 18.26
N SER A 10 29.63 22.20 17.26
CA SER A 10 30.63 23.19 16.85
C SER A 10 29.96 24.47 16.33
N GLU A 11 30.61 25.63 16.49
CA GLU A 11 30.08 26.92 16.03
C GLU A 11 29.73 26.94 14.53
N SER A 12 30.49 26.21 13.70
CA SER A 12 30.19 26.01 12.28
C SER A 12 28.89 25.25 12.04
N ARG A 13 28.61 24.21 12.84
CA ARG A 13 27.36 23.44 12.77
C ARG A 13 26.19 24.24 13.30
N LYS A 14 26.34 24.97 14.41
CA LYS A 14 25.28 25.85 14.92
C LYS A 14 24.82 26.85 13.85
N ARG A 15 25.78 27.48 13.14
CA ARG A 15 25.47 28.42 12.06
C ARG A 15 24.70 27.76 10.90
N ALA A 16 25.07 26.54 10.51
CA ALA A 16 24.38 25.81 9.46
C ALA A 16 22.94 25.44 9.85
N VAL A 17 22.71 25.00 11.09
CA VAL A 17 21.36 24.73 11.60
C VAL A 17 20.50 26.00 11.63
N LEU A 18 21.06 27.12 12.07
CA LEU A 18 20.33 28.40 12.11
C LEU A 18 19.98 28.91 10.71
N ALA A 19 20.86 28.69 9.73
CA ALA A 19 20.57 29.02 8.32
C ALA A 19 19.44 28.16 7.76
N GLU A 20 19.45 26.86 8.04
CA GLU A 20 18.38 25.94 7.65
C GLU A 20 17.04 26.29 8.33
N LEU A 21 17.07 26.66 9.61
CA LEU A 21 15.90 27.14 10.33
C LEU A 21 15.30 28.38 9.64
N ASP A 22 16.11 29.37 9.27
CA ASP A 22 15.62 30.58 8.58
C ASP A 22 14.97 30.25 7.22
N LEU A 23 15.52 29.29 6.48
CA LEU A 23 14.92 28.79 5.24
C LEU A 23 13.55 28.14 5.50
N LEU A 24 13.47 27.24 6.48
CA LEU A 24 12.23 26.56 6.86
C LEU A 24 11.12 27.55 7.23
N LEU A 25 11.44 28.58 8.03
CA LEU A 25 10.47 29.58 8.50
C LEU A 25 9.90 30.46 7.36
N LYS A 26 10.66 30.61 6.26
CA LYS A 26 10.27 31.34 5.05
C LYS A 26 9.57 30.46 4.01
N SER A 27 9.62 29.13 4.17
CA SER A 27 9.07 28.19 3.20
C SER A 27 7.54 28.24 3.11
N PRO A 28 6.96 27.83 1.95
CA PRO A 28 5.51 27.73 1.79
C PRO A 28 4.82 26.86 2.85
N ALA A 29 5.49 25.78 3.31
CA ALA A 29 4.98 24.86 4.32
C ALA A 29 4.75 25.53 5.68
N PHE A 30 5.51 26.57 6.01
CA PHE A 30 5.41 27.28 7.29
C PHE A 30 4.69 28.63 7.19
N ARG A 31 4.47 29.16 5.99
CA ARG A 31 3.89 30.50 5.77
C ARG A 31 2.55 30.73 6.49
N THR A 32 1.74 29.70 6.66
CA THR A 32 0.36 29.79 7.16
C THR A 32 0.19 29.61 8.67
N SER A 33 1.25 29.27 9.43
CA SER A 33 1.14 28.99 10.87
C SER A 33 2.28 29.62 11.67
N ASN A 34 2.01 30.76 12.31
CA ASN A 34 2.95 31.38 13.26
C ASN A 34 3.25 30.44 14.43
N ARG A 35 2.26 29.67 14.87
CA ARG A 35 2.41 28.71 15.98
C ARG A 35 3.47 27.65 15.70
N CYS A 36 3.50 27.10 14.49
CA CYS A 36 4.51 26.10 14.12
C CYS A 36 5.90 26.73 13.93
N LYS A 37 5.97 28.00 13.52
CA LYS A 37 7.23 28.74 13.43
C LYS A 37 7.84 28.95 14.82
N GLU A 38 7.05 29.48 15.75
CA GLU A 38 7.46 29.70 17.14
C GLU A 38 7.90 28.40 17.81
N PHE A 39 7.15 27.31 17.59
CA PHE A 39 7.50 26.00 18.10
C PHE A 39 8.81 25.47 17.52
N LEU A 40 8.99 25.53 16.19
CA LEU A 40 10.20 25.07 15.51
C LEU A 40 11.42 25.86 15.99
N GLU A 41 11.32 27.19 16.07
CA GLU A 41 12.38 28.04 16.59
C GLU A 41 12.75 27.65 18.03
N TYR A 42 11.74 27.47 18.88
CA TYR A 42 11.92 27.14 20.29
C TYR A 42 12.69 25.83 20.45
N VAL A 43 12.25 24.75 19.81
CA VAL A 43 12.89 23.42 19.97
C VAL A 43 14.28 23.36 19.34
N VAL A 44 14.51 24.06 18.22
CA VAL A 44 15.83 24.11 17.57
C VAL A 44 16.83 24.87 18.44
N LYS A 45 16.46 26.04 18.99
CA LYS A 45 17.33 26.84 19.87
C LYS A 45 17.72 26.06 21.12
N HIS A 46 16.74 25.45 21.81
CA HIS A 46 16.99 24.65 23.01
C HIS A 46 17.86 23.42 22.74
N THR A 47 17.75 22.81 21.55
CA THR A 47 18.60 21.68 21.15
C THR A 47 20.03 22.14 20.84
N ILE A 48 20.21 23.30 20.18
CA ILE A 48 21.54 23.90 19.91
C ILE A 48 22.26 24.26 21.21
N ASP A 49 21.53 24.76 22.21
CA ASP A 49 22.06 25.19 23.51
C ASP A 49 22.34 24.02 24.46
N GLY A 50 22.16 22.77 24.01
CA GLY A 50 22.41 21.56 24.80
C GLY A 50 21.39 21.35 25.92
N SER A 51 20.23 22.01 25.83
CA SER A 51 19.13 21.91 26.79
C SER A 51 18.00 20.99 26.29
N SER A 52 18.34 19.95 25.50
CA SER A 52 17.35 19.00 24.97
C SER A 52 16.60 18.24 26.08
N ASP A 53 17.23 18.03 27.24
CA ASP A 53 16.63 17.31 28.37
C ASP A 53 15.50 18.09 29.06
N THR A 54 15.41 19.41 28.81
CA THR A 54 14.33 20.26 29.33
C THR A 54 13.14 20.36 28.37
N LEU A 55 13.26 19.84 27.13
CA LEU A 55 12.19 19.78 26.13
C LEU A 55 11.15 18.69 26.48
N LYS A 56 10.44 18.91 27.59
CA LYS A 56 9.30 18.09 28.02
C LYS A 56 8.01 18.83 27.70
N GLU A 57 6.92 18.08 27.56
CA GLU A 57 5.60 18.63 27.23
C GLU A 57 5.18 19.76 28.18
N ARG A 58 5.43 19.58 29.48
CA ARG A 58 5.12 20.59 30.51
C ARG A 58 5.95 21.87 30.34
N SER A 59 7.26 21.75 30.13
CA SER A 59 8.15 22.92 29.95
C SER A 59 7.73 23.73 28.72
N ILE A 60 7.47 23.06 27.59
CA ILE A 60 7.02 23.71 26.36
C ILE A 60 5.65 24.36 26.56
N GLY A 61 4.72 23.67 27.24
CA GLY A 61 3.42 24.22 27.59
C GLY A 61 3.50 25.55 28.36
N VAL A 62 4.39 25.62 29.35
CA VAL A 62 4.57 26.83 30.17
C VAL A 62 5.34 27.91 29.42
N GLU A 63 6.50 27.57 28.87
CA GLU A 63 7.44 28.55 28.32
C GLU A 63 7.03 29.08 26.94
N LEU A 64 6.47 28.22 26.08
CA LEU A 64 6.08 28.59 24.72
C LEU A 64 4.59 28.94 24.63
N PHE A 65 3.72 28.15 25.27
CA PHE A 65 2.27 28.33 25.17
C PHE A 65 1.64 29.09 26.33
N GLN A 66 2.46 29.57 27.28
CA GLN A 66 2.02 30.37 28.43
C GLN A 66 0.92 29.69 29.25
N LEU A 67 0.93 28.35 29.31
CA LEU A 67 0.02 27.60 30.16
C LEU A 67 0.44 27.73 31.62
N SER A 68 -0.53 27.58 32.54
CA SER A 68 -0.25 27.54 33.97
C SER A 68 0.80 26.47 34.30
N PRO A 69 1.79 26.71 35.18
CA PRO A 69 2.74 25.69 35.62
C PRO A 69 2.09 24.40 36.12
N ASP A 70 0.85 24.48 36.62
CA ASP A 70 0.05 23.36 37.14
C ASP A 70 -0.90 22.73 36.12
N PHE A 71 -0.76 23.05 34.82
CA PHE A 71 -1.63 22.48 33.80
C PHE A 71 -1.45 20.95 33.68
N ASP A 72 -2.56 20.24 33.48
CA ASP A 72 -2.54 18.82 33.19
C ASP A 72 -2.22 18.59 31.72
N SER A 73 -1.03 18.07 31.44
CA SER A 73 -0.60 17.71 30.10
C SER A 73 -1.51 16.65 29.48
N GLY A 74 -2.15 15.78 30.26
CA GLY A 74 -3.10 14.78 29.79
C GLY A 74 -4.37 15.38 29.18
N GLN A 75 -4.86 16.47 29.76
CA GLN A 75 -6.07 17.17 29.31
C GLN A 75 -5.79 18.23 28.23
N HIS A 76 -4.58 18.81 28.23
CA HIS A 76 -4.23 19.93 27.34
C HIS A 76 -3.32 19.49 26.18
N THR A 77 -3.91 19.20 25.03
CA THR A 77 -3.22 18.56 23.88
C THR A 77 -2.40 19.51 23.00
N ILE A 78 -2.33 20.79 23.35
CA ILE A 78 -1.82 21.85 22.46
C ILE A 78 -0.36 21.65 22.02
N VAL A 79 0.48 21.11 22.91
CA VAL A 79 1.89 20.83 22.65
C VAL A 79 2.01 19.66 21.68
N ARG A 80 1.28 18.56 21.95
CA ARG A 80 1.24 17.36 21.10
C ARG A 80 0.70 17.66 19.70
N VAL A 81 -0.40 18.40 19.62
CA VAL A 81 -1.02 18.82 18.36
C VAL A 81 -0.06 19.71 17.55
N THR A 82 0.57 20.70 18.20
CA THR A 82 1.52 21.59 17.51
C THR A 82 2.77 20.84 17.05
N ALA A 83 3.30 19.90 17.86
CA ALA A 83 4.43 19.06 17.48
C ALA A 83 4.10 18.16 16.28
N ASN A 84 2.91 17.56 16.24
CA ASN A 84 2.46 16.74 15.11
C ASN A 84 2.29 17.58 13.84
N GLU A 85 1.70 18.76 13.95
CA GLU A 85 1.57 19.69 12.82
C GLU A 85 2.95 20.18 12.34
N LEU A 86 3.90 20.41 13.27
CA LEU A 86 5.28 20.74 12.92
C LEU A 86 5.95 19.61 12.13
N ARG A 87 5.84 18.36 12.60
CA ARG A 87 6.38 17.18 11.88
C ARG A 87 5.86 17.09 10.46
N LYS A 88 4.55 17.26 10.29
CA LYS A 88 3.88 17.28 8.98
C LYS A 88 4.45 18.37 8.07
N ARG A 89 4.70 19.58 8.60
CA ARG A 89 5.24 20.71 7.82
C ARG A 89 6.71 20.53 7.45
N LEU A 90 7.54 20.01 8.35
CA LEU A 90 8.93 19.63 8.05
C LEU A 90 8.96 18.59 6.91
N ALA A 91 8.10 17.57 6.99
CA ALA A 91 7.99 16.57 5.94
C ALA A 91 7.53 17.16 4.61
N GLN A 92 6.50 18.02 4.61
CA GLN A 92 6.02 18.71 3.41
C GLN A 92 7.13 19.54 2.74
N HIS A 93 7.93 20.26 3.52
CA HIS A 93 9.03 21.06 3.01
C HIS A 93 10.12 20.18 2.36
N TYR A 94 10.62 19.19 3.08
CA TYR A 94 11.72 18.36 2.57
C TYR A 94 11.31 17.44 1.41
N VAL A 95 10.03 17.05 1.34
CA VAL A 95 9.49 16.34 0.16
C VAL A 95 9.39 17.27 -1.05
N ALA A 96 8.96 18.52 -0.86
CA ALA A 96 8.86 19.48 -1.96
C ALA A 96 10.23 19.93 -2.50
N GLU A 97 11.25 20.01 -1.64
CA GLU A 97 12.59 20.48 -1.99
C GLU A 97 13.63 19.37 -2.18
N ASN A 98 13.20 18.12 -2.46
CA ASN A 98 14.06 16.92 -2.52
C ASN A 98 15.24 16.97 -3.53
N HIS A 99 15.35 18.03 -4.35
CA HIS A 99 16.44 18.26 -5.31
C HIS A 99 17.36 19.45 -4.93
N SER A 100 17.06 20.18 -3.85
CA SER A 100 17.89 21.25 -3.32
C SER A 100 18.90 20.67 -2.31
N PRO A 101 20.20 21.02 -2.38
CA PRO A 101 21.16 20.56 -1.39
C PRO A 101 20.90 21.25 -0.04
N HIS A 102 20.56 20.46 0.98
CA HIS A 102 20.44 20.93 2.37
C HIS A 102 21.64 20.41 3.17
N PRO A 103 22.59 21.27 3.58
CA PRO A 103 23.78 20.86 4.35
C PRO A 103 23.42 20.15 5.67
N VAL A 104 22.25 20.46 6.22
CA VAL A 104 21.66 19.82 7.39
C VAL A 104 20.15 19.77 7.23
N LYS A 105 19.53 18.64 7.57
CA LYS A 105 18.08 18.49 7.66
C LYS A 105 17.65 18.44 9.12
N ILE A 106 16.63 19.22 9.47
CA ILE A 106 16.06 19.27 10.83
C ILE A 106 14.91 18.28 10.92
N ASN A 107 15.05 17.26 11.75
CA ASN A 107 14.02 16.25 12.00
C ASN A 107 13.45 16.41 13.42
N LEU A 108 12.15 16.16 13.59
CA LEU A 108 11.50 16.09 14.90
C LEU A 108 10.93 14.68 15.10
N PRO A 109 11.64 13.77 15.80
CA PRO A 109 11.22 12.38 15.94
C PRO A 109 9.82 12.23 16.59
N PRO A 110 9.04 11.19 16.22
CA PRO A 110 7.82 10.85 16.93
C PRO A 110 8.08 10.58 18.42
N GLY A 111 7.20 11.07 19.29
CA GLY A 111 7.34 10.90 20.75
C GLY A 111 8.44 11.74 21.43
N SER A 112 9.24 12.48 20.66
CA SER A 112 10.25 13.42 21.16
C SER A 112 9.90 14.87 20.84
N TYR A 113 10.32 15.79 21.70
CA TYR A 113 10.28 17.23 21.42
C TYR A 113 11.66 17.82 21.08
N SER A 114 12.72 17.01 21.20
CA SER A 114 14.08 17.37 20.80
C SER A 114 14.28 17.09 19.32
N VAL A 115 14.88 18.05 18.61
CA VAL A 115 15.15 17.88 17.17
C VAL A 115 16.47 17.13 16.94
N GLU A 116 16.55 16.45 15.81
CA GLU A 116 17.76 15.77 15.33
C GLU A 116 18.29 16.50 14.10
N PHE A 117 19.62 16.63 14.00
CA PHE A 117 20.30 17.28 12.88
C PHE A 117 20.99 16.25 12.01
N ASN A 118 20.41 15.99 10.84
CA ASN A 118 20.95 15.05 9.86
C ASN A 118 21.86 15.78 8.88
N TRP A 119 23.17 15.58 9.02
CA TRP A 119 24.19 16.23 8.20
C TRP A 119 24.41 15.47 6.90
N GLU A 120 24.20 16.11 5.76
CA GLU A 120 24.67 15.57 4.49
C GLU A 120 26.18 15.81 4.40
N THR A 121 26.96 14.76 4.63
CA THR A 121 28.41 14.82 4.41
C THR A 121 28.63 15.02 2.91
N PRO A 122 29.27 16.10 2.45
CA PRO A 122 29.73 16.16 1.07
C PRO A 122 30.62 14.94 0.84
N ALA A 123 30.36 14.17 -0.21
CA ALA A 123 31.17 13.00 -0.55
C ALA A 123 32.65 13.38 -0.45
N ALA A 124 33.32 12.89 0.60
CA ALA A 124 34.73 13.13 0.79
C ALA A 124 35.43 12.50 -0.42
N GLU A 125 36.14 13.32 -1.19
CA GLU A 125 37.10 12.86 -2.18
C GLU A 125 37.94 11.74 -1.54
N THR A 126 37.76 10.52 -2.04
CA THR A 126 38.53 9.37 -1.63
C THR A 126 40.02 9.71 -1.82
N LYS A 127 40.71 9.99 -0.72
CA LYS A 127 42.18 10.01 -0.68
C LYS A 127 42.66 8.65 -1.18
N VAL A 128 43.24 8.66 -2.37
CA VAL A 128 43.97 7.54 -2.95
C VAL A 128 45.07 7.13 -1.96
N PRO A 129 45.08 5.89 -1.42
CA PRO A 129 46.18 5.46 -0.60
C PRO A 129 47.46 5.30 -1.44
N ALA A 130 48.58 5.63 -0.81
CA ALA A 130 49.89 5.65 -1.43
C ALA A 130 50.35 4.27 -1.97
N ARG A 131 50.98 4.36 -3.14
CA ARG A 131 51.72 3.39 -3.95
C ARG A 131 52.38 2.20 -3.20
N PRO A 132 52.14 0.94 -3.64
CA PRO A 132 53.11 -0.14 -3.54
C PRO A 132 54.08 -0.17 -4.75
N SER A 133 55.23 -0.82 -4.55
CA SER A 133 56.48 -0.70 -5.31
C SER A 133 56.54 -1.40 -6.68
N ARG A 134 57.63 -1.12 -7.41
CA ARG A 134 57.83 -1.16 -8.87
C ARG A 134 57.83 -2.53 -9.58
N LEU A 135 57.53 -3.66 -8.93
CA LEU A 135 57.67 -4.98 -9.58
C LEU A 135 56.41 -5.53 -10.29
N ILE A 136 55.22 -4.92 -10.12
CA ILE A 136 53.97 -5.40 -10.74
C ILE A 136 53.68 -4.73 -12.10
N ARG A 137 54.52 -3.76 -12.52
CA ARG A 137 54.31 -2.97 -13.75
C ARG A 137 54.55 -3.72 -15.07
N THR A 138 55.25 -4.85 -15.07
CA THR A 138 55.61 -5.57 -16.31
C THR A 138 54.55 -6.61 -16.71
N VAL A 139 53.79 -7.15 -15.76
CA VAL A 139 52.80 -8.21 -16.03
C VAL A 139 51.46 -7.64 -16.56
N ILE A 140 51.11 -6.41 -16.19
CA ILE A 140 49.84 -5.77 -16.58
C ILE A 140 49.88 -5.24 -18.04
N VAL A 141 51.05 -4.91 -18.59
CA VAL A 141 51.17 -4.39 -19.97
C VAL A 141 50.83 -5.44 -21.02
N CYS A 142 51.11 -6.73 -20.77
CA CYS A 142 50.76 -7.81 -21.70
C CYS A 142 49.26 -8.16 -21.70
N ALA A 143 48.55 -7.96 -20.57
CA ALA A 143 47.11 -8.21 -20.48
C ALA A 143 46.26 -7.07 -21.08
N ALA A 144 46.77 -5.83 -21.07
CA ALA A 144 46.08 -4.66 -21.62
C ALA A 144 46.02 -4.65 -23.16
N ILE A 145 47.03 -5.21 -23.85
CA ILE A 145 47.03 -5.28 -25.33
C ILE A 145 45.97 -6.26 -25.85
N LEU A 146 45.68 -7.34 -25.12
CA LEU A 146 44.67 -8.33 -25.51
C LEU A 146 43.22 -7.82 -25.33
N LEU A 147 42.97 -6.90 -24.40
CA LEU A 147 41.62 -6.33 -24.18
C LEU A 147 41.30 -5.15 -25.12
N VAL A 148 42.31 -4.44 -25.63
CA VAL A 148 42.11 -3.34 -26.60
C VAL A 148 41.69 -3.87 -27.99
N VAL A 149 42.16 -5.06 -28.39
CA VAL A 149 41.74 -5.71 -29.64
C VAL A 149 40.29 -6.23 -29.56
N ALA A 150 39.85 -6.70 -28.38
CA ALA A 150 38.48 -7.18 -28.17
C ALA A 150 37.45 -6.03 -28.02
N GLY A 151 37.85 -4.90 -27.40
CA GLY A 151 36.99 -3.73 -27.22
C GLY A 151 36.76 -2.91 -28.50
N GLY A 152 37.74 -2.90 -29.42
CA GLY A 152 37.64 -2.19 -30.70
C GLY A 152 36.53 -2.71 -31.64
N TYR A 153 36.11 -3.97 -31.48
CA TYR A 153 35.08 -4.58 -32.33
C TYR A 153 33.64 -4.26 -31.87
N SER A 154 33.43 -3.85 -30.62
CA SER A 154 32.08 -3.61 -30.07
C SER A 154 31.63 -2.14 -30.12
N LEU A 155 32.54 -1.20 -30.43
CA LEU A 155 32.24 0.24 -30.49
C LEU A 155 32.01 0.77 -31.93
N TRP A 156 31.87 -0.12 -32.93
CA TRP A 156 31.55 0.24 -34.32
C TRP A 156 30.11 -0.14 -34.75
N ARG A 157 29.15 -0.19 -33.82
CA ARG A 157 27.71 -0.21 -34.16
C ARG A 157 26.86 0.63 -33.19
N GLY A 158 26.64 1.89 -33.58
CA GLY A 158 25.43 2.73 -33.42
C GLY A 158 24.88 3.02 -32.01
N SER A 159 24.42 4.22 -31.65
CA SER A 159 24.06 5.41 -32.43
C SER A 159 24.04 6.64 -31.49
N SER A 160 24.29 7.81 -32.08
CA SER A 160 24.40 9.11 -31.43
C SER A 160 23.08 9.65 -30.86
N VAL A 161 23.08 10.15 -29.62
CA VAL A 161 22.01 10.96 -29.02
C VAL A 161 22.47 12.42 -28.96
N GLY A 162 21.72 13.33 -29.58
CA GLY A 162 21.98 14.78 -29.54
C GLY A 162 21.48 15.44 -28.25
N PRO A 163 21.97 16.66 -27.92
CA PRO A 163 21.69 17.34 -26.66
C PRO A 163 20.27 17.94 -26.60
N ILE A 164 19.62 17.80 -25.45
CA ILE A 164 18.26 18.28 -25.16
C ILE A 164 18.28 19.77 -24.79
N THR A 165 17.57 20.59 -25.55
CA THR A 165 17.24 21.99 -25.21
C THR A 165 16.14 22.06 -24.14
N ARG A 166 16.35 22.93 -23.14
CA ARG A 166 15.38 23.29 -22.10
C ARG A 166 14.32 24.27 -22.63
N ASN A 167 13.13 24.17 -22.02
CA ASN A 167 11.95 25.05 -21.99
C ASN A 167 10.84 24.83 -23.03
N ALA A 168 9.74 24.24 -22.56
CA ALA A 168 8.39 24.81 -22.66
C ALA A 168 7.45 24.10 -21.65
N ASN A 169 6.61 24.87 -20.95
CA ASN A 169 5.47 24.37 -20.18
C ASN A 169 4.60 23.47 -21.08
N PRO A 170 4.26 22.23 -20.69
CA PRO A 170 3.27 21.47 -21.42
C PRO A 170 1.88 21.99 -21.03
N THR A 171 1.31 22.80 -21.92
CA THR A 171 -0.13 22.99 -22.01
C THR A 171 -0.77 21.61 -22.14
N ALA A 172 -1.86 21.37 -21.40
CA ALA A 172 -2.65 20.14 -21.49
C ALA A 172 -2.89 19.78 -22.96
N GLY A 173 -2.34 18.64 -23.41
CA GLY A 173 -2.64 18.12 -24.73
C GLY A 173 -4.13 17.79 -24.83
N PRO A 174 -4.80 18.10 -25.95
CA PRO A 174 -6.19 17.72 -26.15
C PRO A 174 -6.34 16.20 -26.04
N VAL A 175 -7.36 15.76 -25.32
CA VAL A 175 -7.79 14.36 -25.27
C VAL A 175 -8.01 13.90 -26.72
N PRO A 176 -7.30 12.87 -27.22
CA PRO A 176 -7.58 12.35 -28.54
C PRO A 176 -9.01 11.83 -28.55
N THR A 177 -9.88 12.46 -29.34
CA THR A 177 -11.31 12.17 -29.46
C THR A 177 -11.59 10.76 -30.04
N THR A 178 -10.56 10.01 -30.41
CA THR A 178 -10.66 8.69 -31.04
C THR A 178 -9.66 7.69 -30.49
N ALA A 179 -9.48 7.64 -29.16
CA ALA A 179 -8.90 6.45 -28.55
C ALA A 179 -9.86 5.27 -28.79
N PRO A 180 -9.42 4.14 -29.38
CA PRO A 180 -10.30 3.01 -29.64
C PRO A 180 -10.88 2.50 -28.33
N ALA A 181 -12.19 2.27 -28.32
CA ALA A 181 -12.91 1.74 -27.18
C ALA A 181 -12.27 0.45 -26.67
N ALA A 182 -12.11 0.32 -25.35
CA ALA A 182 -11.62 -0.92 -24.77
C ALA A 182 -12.67 -2.03 -24.98
N ASN A 183 -12.33 -3.05 -25.78
CA ASN A 183 -13.18 -4.21 -26.09
C ASN A 183 -12.93 -5.41 -25.14
N GLY A 184 -12.37 -5.16 -23.96
CA GLY A 184 -12.02 -6.21 -22.99
C GLY A 184 -11.73 -5.62 -21.61
N ASP A 185 -11.18 -6.43 -20.72
CA ASP A 185 -10.78 -5.99 -19.39
C ASP A 185 -9.78 -4.82 -19.51
N LEU A 186 -10.14 -3.69 -18.90
CA LEU A 186 -9.27 -2.54 -18.77
C LEU A 186 -8.74 -2.48 -17.35
N ARG A 187 -7.42 -2.46 -17.18
CA ARG A 187 -6.74 -2.32 -15.89
C ARG A 187 -5.66 -1.25 -16.01
N MET A 188 -5.63 -0.30 -15.08
CA MET A 188 -4.65 0.78 -15.07
C MET A 188 -4.22 1.08 -13.64
N ILE A 189 -2.92 1.36 -13.46
CA ILE A 189 -2.39 1.87 -12.20
C ILE A 189 -2.29 3.39 -12.31
N ALA A 190 -3.05 4.09 -11.48
CA ALA A 190 -3.04 5.55 -11.41
C ALA A 190 -1.64 6.04 -11.01
N GLY A 191 -1.13 7.05 -11.69
CA GLY A 191 0.22 7.58 -11.50
C GLY A 191 1.36 6.69 -12.02
N SER A 192 1.11 5.48 -12.53
CA SER A 192 2.17 4.64 -13.09
C SER A 192 2.50 5.00 -14.54
N THR A 193 3.78 4.95 -14.88
CA THR A 193 4.29 5.02 -16.27
C THR A 193 4.66 3.67 -16.84
N ASN A 194 4.65 2.61 -16.02
CA ASN A 194 5.05 1.26 -16.40
C ASN A 194 3.88 0.29 -16.29
N SER A 195 3.87 -0.72 -17.16
CA SER A 195 2.99 -1.87 -17.01
C SER A 195 3.44 -2.76 -15.86
N TYR A 196 2.49 -3.45 -15.22
CA TYR A 196 2.72 -4.41 -14.16
C TYR A 196 1.93 -5.69 -14.43
N VAL A 197 2.47 -6.84 -14.05
CA VAL A 197 1.73 -8.12 -14.10
C VAL A 197 1.58 -8.59 -12.67
N ASP A 198 0.33 -8.72 -12.23
CA ASP A 198 0.04 -9.14 -10.88
C ASP A 198 0.26 -10.65 -10.68
N ARG A 199 0.22 -11.11 -9.43
CA ARG A 199 0.37 -12.51 -9.03
C ARG A 199 -0.64 -13.42 -9.73
N SER A 200 -1.81 -12.90 -10.11
CA SER A 200 -2.82 -13.67 -10.83
C SER A 200 -2.56 -13.73 -12.35
N GLY A 201 -1.50 -13.09 -12.83
CA GLY A 201 -1.14 -13.04 -14.25
C GLY A 201 -1.89 -11.96 -15.04
N ARG A 202 -2.62 -11.07 -14.36
CA ARG A 202 -3.38 -9.99 -15.02
C ARG A 202 -2.44 -8.82 -15.29
N THR A 203 -2.46 -8.31 -16.51
CA THR A 203 -1.66 -7.14 -16.88
C THR A 203 -2.40 -5.86 -16.51
N TRP A 204 -1.71 -5.01 -15.76
CA TRP A 204 -2.08 -3.65 -15.40
C TRP A 204 -1.32 -2.68 -16.28
N GLY A 205 -2.05 -1.82 -16.99
CA GLY A 205 -1.48 -0.78 -17.83
C GLY A 205 -1.03 0.45 -17.04
N LEU A 206 -0.31 1.33 -17.74
CA LEU A 206 0.00 2.67 -17.26
C LEU A 206 -1.26 3.54 -17.10
N ASP A 207 -1.09 4.66 -16.42
CA ASP A 207 -2.13 5.64 -16.21
C ASP A 207 -2.48 6.40 -17.50
N ARG A 208 -3.77 6.46 -17.85
CA ARG A 208 -4.27 7.09 -19.09
C ARG A 208 -5.65 7.70 -18.86
N PHE A 209 -6.08 8.54 -19.81
CA PHE A 209 -7.43 9.14 -19.85
C PHE A 209 -7.75 10.12 -18.72
N PHE A 210 -6.76 10.58 -17.97
CA PHE A 210 -6.95 11.48 -16.85
C PHE A 210 -6.79 12.96 -17.23
N SER A 211 -7.34 13.84 -16.38
CA SER A 211 -6.96 15.24 -16.31
C SER A 211 -7.08 15.74 -14.86
N GLY A 212 -6.27 16.72 -14.49
CA GLY A 212 -6.14 17.17 -13.11
C GLY A 212 -5.31 16.21 -12.24
N GLY A 213 -5.22 16.57 -10.95
CA GLY A 213 -4.40 15.89 -9.95
C GLY A 213 -2.89 16.10 -10.11
N SER A 214 -2.16 15.85 -9.03
CA SER A 214 -0.69 15.95 -8.98
C SER A 214 -0.01 14.61 -9.31
N PHE A 215 1.16 14.70 -9.95
CA PHE A 215 2.05 13.60 -10.41
C PHE A 215 2.73 12.84 -9.25
N PRO A 216 3.25 11.61 -9.47
CA PRO A 216 2.92 10.43 -8.67
C PRO A 216 3.40 10.53 -7.23
N VAL A 217 2.49 10.19 -6.32
CA VAL A 217 2.90 9.80 -4.97
C VAL A 217 3.43 8.38 -5.08
N VAL A 218 4.75 8.24 -5.05
CA VAL A 218 5.43 6.96 -4.84
C VAL A 218 5.71 6.85 -3.35
N ALA A 219 4.88 6.08 -2.64
CA ALA A 219 5.10 5.85 -1.22
C ALA A 219 6.13 4.73 -1.04
N ALA A 220 7.08 4.95 -0.12
CA ALA A 220 8.11 3.98 0.24
C ALA A 220 7.59 2.85 1.16
N SER A 221 6.28 2.81 1.47
CA SER A 221 5.74 1.84 2.43
C SER A 221 6.03 0.41 1.96
N GLU A 222 6.89 -0.27 2.72
CA GLU A 222 7.39 -1.61 2.35
C GLU A 222 6.39 -2.72 2.70
N ARG A 223 5.42 -2.46 3.58
CA ARG A 223 4.45 -3.46 4.02
C ARG A 223 3.01 -2.98 3.86
N LEU A 224 2.39 -3.42 2.78
CA LEU A 224 0.95 -3.33 2.55
C LEU A 224 0.25 -4.62 2.95
N PHE A 225 -0.85 -4.50 3.68
CA PHE A 225 -1.70 -5.63 4.05
C PHE A 225 -2.84 -5.85 3.04
N ARG A 226 -3.47 -7.03 3.08
CA ARG A 226 -4.56 -7.49 2.19
C ARG A 226 -4.20 -7.68 0.72
N THR A 227 -2.94 -7.53 0.34
CA THR A 227 -2.50 -7.74 -1.05
C THR A 227 -1.17 -8.50 -1.11
N LEU A 228 -0.99 -9.32 -2.14
CA LEU A 228 0.31 -9.86 -2.55
C LEU A 228 0.95 -9.04 -3.68
N ASP A 229 0.25 -8.01 -4.14
CA ASP A 229 0.57 -7.14 -5.27
C ASP A 229 0.69 -5.67 -4.80
N PRO A 230 1.67 -5.34 -3.93
CA PRO A 230 1.80 -4.00 -3.37
C PRO A 230 2.09 -2.93 -4.44
N ASP A 231 2.67 -3.30 -5.58
CA ASP A 231 3.07 -2.38 -6.64
C ASP A 231 1.89 -1.63 -7.27
N ILE A 232 0.69 -2.23 -7.28
CA ILE A 232 -0.57 -1.56 -7.69
C ILE A 232 -0.83 -0.32 -6.81
N TYR A 233 -0.41 -0.36 -5.55
CA TYR A 233 -0.71 0.62 -4.51
C TYR A 233 0.47 1.54 -4.18
N ARG A 234 1.64 1.29 -4.78
CA ARG A 234 2.82 2.17 -4.64
C ARG A 234 2.67 3.46 -5.42
N HIS A 235 1.85 3.47 -6.46
CA HIS A 235 1.56 4.63 -7.29
C HIS A 235 0.14 5.12 -7.03
N GLY A 236 -0.10 6.41 -7.26
CA GLY A 236 -1.45 6.95 -7.24
C GLY A 236 -1.53 8.38 -7.75
N ARG A 237 -2.77 8.82 -8.02
CA ARG A 237 -3.13 10.22 -8.22
C ARG A 237 -3.66 10.83 -6.95
N GLN A 238 -3.41 12.12 -6.75
CA GLN A 238 -3.98 12.89 -5.66
C GLN A 238 -4.49 14.27 -6.09
N GLY A 239 -5.46 14.79 -5.36
CA GLY A 239 -6.09 16.10 -5.57
C GLY A 239 -7.42 15.99 -6.29
N ASP A 240 -7.88 17.06 -6.93
CA ASP A 240 -9.06 17.01 -7.77
C ASP A 240 -8.68 16.58 -9.18
N PHE A 241 -9.25 15.47 -9.64
CA PHE A 241 -8.96 14.88 -10.94
C PHE A 241 -10.16 14.13 -11.50
N LYS A 242 -10.10 13.86 -12.80
CA LYS A 242 -11.10 13.06 -13.50
C LYS A 242 -10.45 12.10 -14.49
N TYR A 243 -11.21 11.08 -14.86
CA TYR A 243 -10.93 10.15 -15.96
C TYR A 243 -12.07 10.16 -16.98
N ASP A 244 -11.75 10.31 -18.25
CA ASP A 244 -12.68 10.19 -19.38
C ASP A 244 -12.33 8.91 -20.17
N ILE A 245 -12.81 7.74 -19.70
CA ILE A 245 -12.41 6.41 -20.19
C ILE A 245 -13.29 6.00 -21.38
N PRO A 246 -12.73 5.79 -22.59
CA PRO A 246 -13.50 5.32 -23.75
C PRO A 246 -13.86 3.83 -23.61
N LEU A 247 -15.16 3.51 -23.65
CA LEU A 247 -15.67 2.15 -23.54
C LEU A 247 -16.64 1.84 -24.70
N ALA A 248 -16.71 0.56 -25.07
CA ALA A 248 -17.75 0.10 -25.98
C ALA A 248 -19.12 0.14 -25.27
N PRO A 249 -20.25 0.28 -26.00
CA PRO A 249 -21.56 0.13 -25.39
C PRO A 249 -21.69 -1.23 -24.69
N GLY A 250 -22.07 -1.22 -23.41
CA GLY A 250 -22.15 -2.43 -22.61
C GLY A 250 -22.32 -2.14 -21.12
N SER A 251 -22.38 -3.21 -20.34
CA SER A 251 -22.39 -3.17 -18.87
C SER A 251 -21.03 -3.61 -18.35
N TYR A 252 -20.58 -2.97 -17.28
CA TYR A 252 -19.27 -3.15 -16.70
C TYR A 252 -19.36 -3.23 -15.18
N GLU A 253 -18.41 -3.94 -14.57
CA GLU A 253 -18.00 -3.72 -13.20
C GLU A 253 -16.88 -2.69 -13.16
N LEU A 254 -16.96 -1.75 -12.22
CA LEU A 254 -15.90 -0.80 -11.91
C LEU A 254 -15.28 -1.18 -10.58
N HIS A 255 -13.96 -1.38 -10.58
CA HIS A 255 -13.17 -1.57 -9.37
C HIS A 255 -12.29 -0.34 -9.17
N LEU A 256 -12.37 0.26 -8.00
CA LEU A 256 -11.50 1.36 -7.58
C LEU A 256 -10.61 0.88 -6.44
N HIS A 257 -9.29 0.95 -6.65
CA HIS A 257 -8.28 0.48 -5.72
C HIS A 257 -7.68 1.66 -4.97
N PHE A 258 -7.59 1.52 -3.64
CA PHE A 258 -7.07 2.54 -2.74
C PHE A 258 -6.12 1.91 -1.72
N ALA A 259 -5.11 2.66 -1.29
CA ALA A 259 -4.37 2.38 -0.08
C ALA A 259 -3.81 3.68 0.48
N GLU A 260 -4.17 4.00 1.72
CA GLU A 260 -3.56 5.11 2.42
C GLU A 260 -2.20 4.67 2.97
N THR A 261 -1.14 4.98 2.23
CA THR A 261 0.24 4.58 2.56
C THR A 261 1.09 5.71 3.12
N GLY A 262 0.70 6.96 2.93
CA GLY A 262 1.50 8.12 3.32
C GLY A 262 1.10 8.75 4.65
N LEU A 263 -0.18 8.68 5.04
CA LEU A 263 -0.61 9.23 6.32
C LEU A 263 -0.09 8.41 7.52
N ALA A 264 0.03 7.09 7.38
CA ALA A 264 0.42 6.16 8.45
C ALA A 264 1.72 6.57 9.18
N ASP A 265 2.70 7.07 8.43
CA ASP A 265 4.04 7.40 8.94
C ASP A 265 4.05 8.67 9.83
N PHE A 266 2.97 9.45 9.81
CA PHE A 266 2.86 10.73 10.51
C PHE A 266 1.74 10.75 11.56
N ILE A 267 1.12 9.60 11.82
CA ILE A 267 0.05 9.47 12.80
C ILE A 267 0.63 8.86 14.08
N SER A 268 0.34 9.46 15.24
CA SER A 268 0.75 8.89 16.53
C SER A 268 -0.05 7.62 16.84
N ALA A 269 0.42 6.81 17.78
CA ALA A 269 -0.33 5.64 18.27
C ALA A 269 -1.73 5.97 18.81
N GLU A 270 -2.02 7.25 19.07
CA GLU A 270 -3.31 7.76 19.57
C GLU A 270 -4.29 8.10 18.43
N SER A 271 -3.92 7.94 17.16
CA SER A 271 -4.77 8.25 16.03
C SER A 271 -4.70 7.13 14.99
N SER A 272 -5.85 6.82 14.38
CA SER A 272 -5.94 5.84 13.29
C SER A 272 -5.63 6.44 11.93
N GLY A 273 -5.67 7.79 11.80
CA GLY A 273 -5.62 8.48 10.53
C GLY A 273 -6.97 8.72 9.87
N GLU A 274 -8.04 8.19 10.47
CA GLU A 274 -9.41 8.40 10.01
C GLU A 274 -9.78 9.90 10.07
N GLY A 275 -10.62 10.31 9.13
CA GLY A 275 -11.13 11.66 8.94
C GLY A 275 -10.13 12.64 8.33
N GLN A 276 -8.88 12.23 8.06
CA GLN A 276 -7.85 13.13 7.52
C GLN A 276 -8.01 13.37 6.01
N ARG A 277 -8.52 12.36 5.29
CA ARG A 277 -8.79 12.41 3.85
C ARG A 277 -10.23 11.96 3.59
N LEU A 278 -11.07 12.90 3.18
CA LEU A 278 -12.46 12.69 2.80
C LEU A 278 -12.67 13.24 1.39
N PHE A 279 -13.22 12.44 0.50
CA PHE A 279 -13.51 12.87 -0.87
C PHE A 279 -14.74 12.18 -1.44
N ARG A 280 -15.30 12.76 -2.50
CA ARG A 280 -16.42 12.16 -3.23
C ARG A 280 -15.94 11.59 -4.54
N VAL A 281 -16.59 10.53 -4.99
CA VAL A 281 -16.37 9.95 -6.32
C VAL A 281 -17.69 9.89 -7.07
N PHE A 282 -17.66 10.33 -8.33
CA PHE A 282 -18.80 10.32 -9.24
C PHE A 282 -18.49 9.51 -10.49
N ALA A 283 -19.45 8.71 -10.95
CA ALA A 283 -19.43 8.04 -12.25
C ALA A 283 -20.56 8.59 -13.12
N ASN A 284 -20.22 9.18 -14.27
CA ASN A 284 -21.16 9.87 -15.18
C ASN A 284 -22.08 10.88 -14.46
N GLY A 285 -21.53 11.60 -13.48
CA GLY A 285 -22.27 12.57 -12.66
C GLY A 285 -23.07 11.97 -11.50
N LYS A 286 -23.27 10.65 -11.46
CA LYS A 286 -23.88 9.96 -10.31
C LYS A 286 -22.83 9.77 -9.22
N GLN A 287 -23.10 10.22 -8.00
CA GLN A 287 -22.23 9.96 -6.85
C GLN A 287 -22.23 8.46 -6.52
N ILE A 288 -21.04 7.86 -6.50
CA ILE A 288 -20.84 6.44 -6.16
C ILE A 288 -20.11 6.26 -4.83
N LEU A 289 -19.37 7.26 -4.36
CA LEU A 289 -18.79 7.33 -3.03
C LEU A 289 -19.01 8.73 -2.45
N ASP A 290 -19.43 8.79 -1.18
CA ASP A 290 -19.63 10.04 -0.44
C ASP A 290 -18.69 10.11 0.76
N LEU A 291 -18.10 11.29 1.00
CA LEU A 291 -17.16 11.57 2.10
C LEU A 291 -16.24 10.37 2.41
N PHE A 292 -15.71 9.77 1.35
CA PHE A 292 -15.02 8.50 1.41
C PHE A 292 -13.68 8.65 2.11
N ASP A 293 -13.50 7.79 3.11
CA ASP A 293 -12.30 7.67 3.93
C ASP A 293 -11.69 6.30 3.70
N VAL A 294 -10.55 6.28 3.02
CA VAL A 294 -9.83 5.04 2.70
C VAL A 294 -9.36 4.33 3.97
N VAL A 295 -8.91 5.07 4.99
CA VAL A 295 -8.39 4.50 6.23
C VAL A 295 -9.53 3.79 6.98
N ALA A 296 -10.68 4.47 7.11
CA ALA A 296 -11.84 3.90 7.78
C ALA A 296 -12.40 2.69 7.02
N ASP A 297 -12.52 2.78 5.70
CA ASP A 297 -13.05 1.68 4.88
C ASP A 297 -12.11 0.47 4.87
N ALA A 298 -10.79 0.69 4.80
CA ALA A 298 -9.76 -0.36 4.86
C ALA A 298 -9.58 -0.97 6.26
N ALA A 299 -10.08 -0.31 7.32
CA ALA A 299 -9.81 -0.62 8.73
C ALA A 299 -8.36 -0.38 9.15
N GLY A 300 -7.74 0.68 8.61
CA GLY A 300 -6.40 1.14 8.96
C GLY A 300 -5.58 1.59 7.75
N ALA A 301 -4.52 2.34 8.04
CA ALA A 301 -3.55 2.74 7.03
C ALA A 301 -2.60 1.56 6.66
N ASN A 302 -1.92 1.66 5.52
CA ASN A 302 -1.13 0.56 4.93
C ASN A 302 -1.93 -0.73 4.66
N ILE A 303 -3.24 -0.62 4.51
CA ILE A 303 -4.12 -1.73 4.13
C ILE A 303 -4.67 -1.42 2.74
N SER A 304 -4.52 -2.37 1.82
CA SER A 304 -5.15 -2.26 0.50
C SER A 304 -6.67 -2.36 0.63
N ASP A 305 -7.33 -1.50 -0.14
CA ASP A 305 -8.77 -1.39 -0.21
C ASP A 305 -9.27 -1.38 -1.65
N GLU A 306 -10.49 -1.88 -1.83
CA GLU A 306 -11.11 -2.03 -3.14
C GLU A 306 -12.63 -1.82 -3.02
N ARG A 307 -13.17 -0.92 -3.84
CA ARG A 307 -14.61 -0.68 -3.96
C ARG A 307 -15.08 -1.13 -5.34
N VAL A 308 -16.08 -2.00 -5.36
CA VAL A 308 -16.63 -2.59 -6.59
C VAL A 308 -18.04 -2.05 -6.83
N PHE A 309 -18.31 -1.64 -8.06
CA PHE A 309 -19.60 -1.13 -8.50
C PHE A 309 -20.07 -1.91 -9.71
N ARG A 310 -21.35 -2.29 -9.70
CA ARG A 310 -22.05 -2.92 -10.82
C ARG A 310 -22.80 -1.90 -11.65
N ASP A 311 -23.34 -2.35 -12.79
CA ASP A 311 -24.22 -1.57 -13.66
C ASP A 311 -23.59 -0.25 -14.15
N ILE A 312 -22.28 -0.31 -14.40
CA ILE A 312 -21.53 0.80 -14.98
C ILE A 312 -21.61 0.71 -16.50
N ALA A 313 -21.89 1.83 -17.16
CA ALA A 313 -21.94 1.93 -18.61
C ALA A 313 -21.33 3.26 -19.07
N PRO A 314 -20.77 3.34 -20.29
CA PRO A 314 -20.41 4.63 -20.87
C PRO A 314 -21.65 5.51 -21.07
N ALA A 315 -21.46 6.82 -21.04
CA ALA A 315 -22.47 7.76 -21.50
C ALA A 315 -22.71 7.62 -23.02
N LYS A 316 -23.70 8.34 -23.55
CA LYS A 316 -24.10 8.27 -24.97
C LYS A 316 -22.97 8.60 -25.95
N ASP A 317 -21.94 9.29 -25.49
CA ASP A 317 -20.74 9.65 -26.26
C ASP A 317 -19.61 8.59 -26.16
N GLY A 318 -19.86 7.46 -25.51
CA GLY A 318 -18.90 6.36 -25.41
C GLY A 318 -17.89 6.49 -24.26
N PHE A 319 -18.04 7.48 -23.37
CA PHE A 319 -17.10 7.66 -22.26
C PHE A 319 -17.72 7.34 -20.90
N LEU A 320 -16.99 6.58 -20.07
CA LEU A 320 -17.19 6.53 -18.63
C LEU A 320 -16.40 7.66 -18.00
N ARG A 321 -17.10 8.58 -17.33
CA ARG A 321 -16.50 9.73 -16.65
C ARG A 321 -16.42 9.50 -15.15
N LEU A 322 -15.22 9.38 -14.62
CA LEU A 322 -14.99 9.30 -13.18
C LEU A 322 -14.48 10.66 -12.68
N ASN A 323 -15.06 11.21 -11.63
CA ASN A 323 -14.60 12.46 -11.01
C ASN A 323 -14.30 12.23 -9.53
N PHE A 324 -13.14 12.67 -9.09
CA PHE A 324 -12.66 12.59 -7.71
C PHE A 324 -12.56 14.00 -7.16
N VAL A 325 -13.34 14.31 -6.14
CA VAL A 325 -13.50 15.67 -5.60
C VAL A 325 -13.16 15.69 -4.12
N SER A 326 -12.07 16.37 -3.80
CA SER A 326 -11.57 16.57 -2.44
C SER A 326 -12.62 17.31 -1.60
N GLN A 327 -12.84 16.83 -0.37
CA GLN A 327 -13.67 17.53 0.63
C GLN A 327 -12.81 17.95 1.82
N ARG A 328 -11.93 17.05 2.26
CA ARG A 328 -10.91 17.30 3.28
C ARG A 328 -9.68 16.49 2.91
N GLY A 329 -8.51 17.14 2.82
CA GLY A 329 -7.34 16.50 2.23
C GLY A 329 -7.53 16.22 0.74
N ALA A 330 -6.44 15.88 0.05
CA ALA A 330 -6.48 15.60 -1.38
C ALA A 330 -7.17 14.25 -1.64
N ALA A 331 -8.16 14.18 -2.55
CA ALA A 331 -8.71 12.88 -2.99
C ALA A 331 -7.59 11.99 -3.55
N MET A 332 -7.79 10.67 -3.57
CA MET A 332 -6.75 9.75 -4.08
C MET A 332 -7.32 8.56 -4.83
N LEU A 333 -6.46 7.93 -5.65
CA LEU A 333 -6.74 6.66 -6.33
C LEU A 333 -5.43 5.96 -6.68
N ASN A 334 -5.35 4.64 -6.50
CA ASN A 334 -4.18 3.83 -6.85
C ASN A 334 -4.38 3.03 -8.14
N GLY A 335 -5.57 2.46 -8.35
CA GLY A 335 -5.83 1.63 -9.53
C GLY A 335 -7.30 1.61 -9.94
N ILE A 336 -7.52 1.29 -11.22
CA ILE A 336 -8.85 1.15 -11.83
C ILE A 336 -8.91 -0.18 -12.57
N GLU A 337 -9.95 -0.97 -12.32
CA GLU A 337 -10.40 -2.00 -13.27
C GLU A 337 -11.78 -1.63 -13.84
N VAL A 338 -11.96 -1.77 -15.15
CA VAL A 338 -13.27 -1.68 -15.82
C VAL A 338 -13.46 -2.98 -16.59
N LEU A 339 -14.38 -3.81 -16.11
CA LEU A 339 -14.49 -5.21 -16.51
C LEU A 339 -15.84 -5.47 -17.19
N PRO A 340 -15.88 -5.85 -18.48
CA PRO A 340 -17.14 -6.09 -19.17
C PRO A 340 -17.88 -7.27 -18.53
N VAL A 341 -19.20 -7.12 -18.39
CA VAL A 341 -20.14 -8.11 -17.86
C VAL A 341 -21.45 -8.07 -18.63
N SER A 342 -22.24 -9.14 -18.53
CA SER A 342 -23.64 -9.08 -18.97
C SER A 342 -24.42 -8.10 -18.09
N SER A 343 -25.43 -7.43 -18.66
CA SER A 343 -26.26 -6.49 -17.90
C SER A 343 -26.84 -7.13 -16.65
N GLY A 344 -26.74 -6.43 -15.51
CA GLY A 344 -27.22 -6.95 -14.23
C GLY A 344 -26.43 -8.15 -13.71
N LYS A 345 -25.20 -8.39 -14.19
CA LYS A 345 -24.30 -9.44 -13.68
C LYS A 345 -23.03 -8.86 -13.09
N VAL A 346 -22.44 -9.67 -12.21
CA VAL A 346 -21.16 -9.42 -11.55
C VAL A 346 -20.21 -10.61 -11.78
N ARG A 347 -18.90 -10.38 -11.72
CA ARG A 347 -17.91 -11.45 -11.92
C ARG A 347 -17.79 -12.30 -10.66
N PRO A 348 -17.67 -13.63 -10.82
CA PRO A 348 -17.37 -14.51 -9.69
C PRO A 348 -15.96 -14.23 -9.15
N ILE A 349 -15.81 -14.28 -7.83
CA ILE A 349 -14.52 -14.16 -7.15
C ILE A 349 -14.14 -15.54 -6.63
N ARG A 350 -12.98 -16.03 -7.07
CA ARG A 350 -12.43 -17.32 -6.66
C ARG A 350 -11.00 -17.13 -6.22
N ILE A 351 -10.70 -17.44 -4.98
CA ILE A 351 -9.38 -17.22 -4.35
C ILE A 351 -8.81 -18.58 -3.95
N ARG A 352 -7.58 -18.85 -4.40
CA ARG A 352 -6.82 -20.00 -3.94
C ARG A 352 -5.99 -19.61 -2.71
N ALA A 353 -6.49 -19.95 -1.54
CA ALA A 353 -5.88 -19.53 -0.28
C ALA A 353 -4.47 -20.12 -0.11
N GLY A 354 -3.54 -19.30 0.36
CA GLY A 354 -2.13 -19.64 0.55
C GLY A 354 -1.29 -19.73 -0.74
N TRP A 355 -1.89 -19.65 -1.94
CA TRP A 355 -1.13 -19.79 -3.20
C TRP A 355 -0.79 -18.43 -3.82
N PRO A 356 0.46 -18.19 -4.27
CA PRO A 356 0.88 -16.87 -4.76
C PRO A 356 0.62 -16.65 -6.26
N SER A 357 -0.14 -17.50 -6.93
CA SER A 357 -0.42 -17.42 -8.36
C SER A 357 -1.83 -17.83 -8.72
N SER A 358 -2.31 -17.47 -9.92
CA SER A 358 -3.57 -17.99 -10.42
C SER A 358 -3.50 -19.48 -10.75
N TRP A 359 -4.69 -20.07 -10.86
CA TRP A 359 -4.94 -21.48 -11.12
C TRP A 359 -6.24 -21.62 -11.93
N ARG A 360 -6.40 -22.73 -12.66
CA ARG A 360 -7.67 -23.07 -13.32
C ARG A 360 -8.13 -24.45 -12.88
N ASP A 361 -9.41 -24.57 -12.59
CA ASP A 361 -10.04 -25.86 -12.30
C ASP A 361 -10.39 -26.64 -13.58
N SER A 362 -10.97 -27.83 -13.44
CA SER A 362 -11.29 -28.70 -14.59
C SER A 362 -12.36 -28.11 -15.50
N ALA A 363 -13.19 -27.20 -14.98
CA ALA A 363 -14.17 -26.44 -15.74
C ALA A 363 -13.58 -25.17 -16.39
N GLY A 364 -12.27 -24.95 -16.29
CA GLY A 364 -11.58 -23.80 -16.84
C GLY A 364 -11.80 -22.50 -16.06
N GLN A 365 -12.45 -22.56 -14.91
CA GLN A 365 -12.74 -21.39 -14.09
C GLN A 365 -11.45 -20.93 -13.41
N GLU A 366 -11.22 -19.62 -13.42
CA GLU A 366 -10.01 -19.04 -12.86
C GLU A 366 -10.14 -18.84 -11.36
N TRP A 367 -9.16 -19.35 -10.62
CA TRP A 367 -8.92 -19.12 -9.21
C TRP A 367 -7.71 -18.18 -9.09
N ARG A 368 -7.92 -16.98 -8.57
CA ARG A 368 -6.88 -15.96 -8.43
C ARG A 368 -5.92 -16.30 -7.30
N ALA A 369 -4.74 -15.66 -7.33
CA ALA A 369 -3.77 -15.74 -6.25
C ALA A 369 -4.39 -15.29 -4.91
N ASP A 370 -3.84 -15.77 -3.80
CA ASP A 370 -4.31 -15.41 -2.46
C ASP A 370 -4.25 -13.89 -2.25
N SER A 371 -5.38 -13.28 -1.91
CA SER A 371 -5.51 -11.83 -1.72
C SER A 371 -6.64 -11.52 -0.74
N TYR A 372 -6.75 -10.25 -0.34
CA TYR A 372 -7.75 -9.72 0.60
C TYR A 372 -7.64 -10.21 2.05
N PHE A 373 -6.55 -10.89 2.41
CA PHE A 373 -6.37 -11.47 3.73
C PHE A 373 -5.68 -10.53 4.73
N LEU A 374 -6.03 -10.66 6.01
CA LEU A 374 -5.29 -10.07 7.12
C LEU A 374 -4.98 -11.16 8.16
N GLY A 375 -3.72 -11.24 8.57
CA GLY A 375 -3.23 -12.28 9.48
C GLY A 375 -3.06 -13.65 8.83
N GLY A 376 -2.79 -14.65 9.66
CA GLY A 376 -2.51 -16.03 9.25
C GLY A 376 -1.23 -16.20 8.41
N ASN A 377 -1.00 -17.43 7.99
CA ASN A 377 0.17 -17.87 7.26
C ASN A 377 -0.26 -18.62 6.01
N ALA A 378 0.47 -18.44 4.92
CA ALA A 378 0.30 -19.24 3.71
C ALA A 378 1.13 -20.53 3.82
N LEU A 379 0.57 -21.65 3.37
CA LEU A 379 1.28 -22.91 3.21
C LEU A 379 1.00 -23.48 1.83
N VAL A 380 2.06 -23.79 1.09
CA VAL A 380 2.04 -24.57 -0.15
C VAL A 380 2.74 -25.91 0.12
N ARG A 381 2.04 -27.01 -0.15
CA ARG A 381 2.52 -28.36 0.14
C ARG A 381 3.11 -28.99 -1.12
N GLY A 382 4.30 -29.59 -0.99
CA GLY A 382 4.90 -30.38 -2.07
C GLY A 382 4.11 -31.66 -2.39
N LYS A 383 3.36 -32.19 -1.41
CA LYS A 383 2.43 -33.31 -1.57
C LYS A 383 1.01 -32.82 -1.30
N ASN A 384 0.12 -33.02 -2.26
CA ASN A 384 -1.29 -32.68 -2.10
C ASN A 384 -1.89 -33.48 -0.93
N PRO A 385 -2.59 -32.84 0.03
CA PRO A 385 -3.21 -33.54 1.14
C PRO A 385 -4.38 -34.44 0.72
N THR A 386 -4.99 -34.20 -0.44
CA THR A 386 -6.10 -35.03 -0.93
C THR A 386 -5.64 -36.46 -1.21
N ARG A 387 -6.37 -37.43 -0.66
CA ARG A 387 -6.07 -38.87 -0.78
C ARG A 387 -6.90 -39.58 -1.84
N ALA A 388 -7.58 -38.83 -2.68
CA ALA A 388 -8.31 -39.38 -3.80
C ALA A 388 -7.34 -39.86 -4.89
N ASN A 389 -7.72 -40.89 -5.65
CA ASN A 389 -6.93 -41.43 -6.77
C ASN A 389 -6.64 -40.38 -7.87
N ASN A 390 -7.36 -39.26 -7.87
CA ASN A 390 -7.23 -38.13 -8.78
C ASN A 390 -6.61 -36.89 -8.10
N SER A 391 -5.73 -37.05 -7.10
CA SER A 391 -5.11 -35.94 -6.36
C SER A 391 -4.30 -34.96 -7.21
N ILE A 392 -3.90 -35.35 -8.42
CA ILE A 392 -3.25 -34.48 -9.42
C ILE A 392 -4.24 -33.74 -10.33
N SER A 393 -5.53 -34.08 -10.29
CA SER A 393 -6.55 -33.39 -11.10
C SER A 393 -6.66 -31.92 -10.69
N PRO A 394 -7.04 -31.01 -11.61
CA PRO A 394 -7.10 -29.59 -11.31
C PRO A 394 -7.94 -29.23 -10.07
N ASP A 395 -9.04 -29.94 -9.87
CA ASP A 395 -9.97 -29.72 -8.75
C ASP A 395 -9.37 -30.16 -7.41
N MET A 396 -8.59 -31.23 -7.41
CA MET A 396 -7.93 -31.73 -6.20
C MET A 396 -6.64 -30.96 -5.90
N ALA A 397 -5.89 -30.56 -6.93
CA ALA A 397 -4.66 -29.77 -6.81
C ALA A 397 -4.90 -28.42 -6.12
N LEU A 398 -6.13 -27.90 -6.14
CA LEU A 398 -6.54 -26.71 -5.38
C LEU A 398 -6.16 -26.82 -3.90
N TYR A 399 -6.35 -27.98 -3.27
CA TYR A 399 -6.11 -28.24 -1.85
C TYR A 399 -4.62 -28.37 -1.47
N ALA A 400 -3.70 -28.27 -2.43
CA ALA A 400 -2.26 -28.28 -2.17
C ALA A 400 -1.78 -27.02 -1.43
N SER A 401 -2.61 -25.99 -1.29
CA SER A 401 -2.34 -24.85 -0.41
C SER A 401 -3.46 -24.58 0.58
N GLU A 402 -3.10 -23.85 1.63
CA GLU A 402 -4.04 -23.30 2.59
C GLU A 402 -3.51 -21.99 3.18
N ARG A 403 -4.43 -21.14 3.62
CA ARG A 403 -4.15 -20.13 4.63
C ARG A 403 -4.55 -20.68 6.00
N TRP A 404 -3.67 -20.56 6.99
CA TRP A 404 -3.91 -21.08 8.34
C TRP A 404 -3.50 -20.11 9.44
N GLY A 405 -4.09 -20.20 10.63
CA GLY A 405 -3.83 -19.32 11.77
C GLY A 405 -5.09 -18.68 12.32
N HIS A 406 -4.95 -17.47 12.86
CA HIS A 406 -6.05 -16.53 13.10
C HIS A 406 -5.99 -15.46 12.01
N PHE A 407 -7.01 -15.41 11.17
CA PHE A 407 -7.01 -14.54 10.00
C PHE A 407 -8.41 -14.18 9.54
N SER A 408 -8.48 -13.19 8.65
CA SER A 408 -9.70 -12.79 7.96
C SER A 408 -9.46 -12.57 6.48
N TYR A 409 -10.53 -12.57 5.70
CA TYR A 409 -10.61 -12.10 4.32
C TYR A 409 -11.66 -10.99 4.24
N ALA A 410 -11.34 -9.89 3.57
CA ALA A 410 -12.29 -8.81 3.27
C ALA A 410 -12.51 -8.75 1.76
N VAL A 411 -13.37 -9.62 1.24
CA VAL A 411 -13.55 -9.82 -0.21
C VAL A 411 -14.44 -8.69 -0.76
N PRO A 412 -13.93 -7.84 -1.65
CA PRO A 412 -14.69 -6.71 -2.19
C PRO A 412 -15.70 -7.21 -3.23
N VAL A 413 -16.95 -6.77 -3.13
CA VAL A 413 -18.03 -7.14 -4.05
C VAL A 413 -18.96 -5.95 -4.29
N ALA A 414 -19.62 -5.92 -5.45
CA ALA A 414 -20.67 -4.94 -5.68
C ALA A 414 -21.87 -5.19 -4.77
N GLU A 415 -22.79 -4.21 -4.70
CA GLU A 415 -24.06 -4.43 -4.01
C GLU A 415 -24.82 -5.62 -4.62
N GLY A 416 -25.42 -6.44 -3.75
CA GLY A 416 -26.12 -7.65 -4.20
C GLY A 416 -26.24 -8.71 -3.11
N ARG A 417 -26.69 -9.89 -3.56
CA ARG A 417 -26.83 -11.09 -2.76
C ARG A 417 -25.89 -12.16 -3.32
N TYR A 418 -25.17 -12.84 -2.44
CA TYR A 418 -24.08 -13.72 -2.81
C TYR A 418 -24.17 -15.07 -2.09
N ARG A 419 -23.66 -16.07 -2.79
CA ARG A 419 -23.38 -17.40 -2.25
C ARG A 419 -21.89 -17.53 -2.08
N VAL A 420 -21.48 -17.90 -0.86
CA VAL A 420 -20.09 -18.08 -0.46
C VAL A 420 -19.84 -19.58 -0.25
N THR A 421 -18.91 -20.13 -1.00
CA THR A 421 -18.45 -21.51 -0.87
C THR A 421 -17.02 -21.52 -0.33
N LEU A 422 -16.81 -22.17 0.80
CA LEU A 422 -15.48 -22.37 1.39
C LEU A 422 -15.06 -23.81 1.24
N LYS A 423 -13.83 -24.01 0.76
CA LYS A 423 -13.26 -25.33 0.49
C LYS A 423 -12.20 -25.68 1.53
N PHE A 424 -12.32 -26.86 2.12
CA PHE A 424 -11.46 -27.35 3.18
C PHE A 424 -10.95 -28.76 2.88
N CYS A 425 -9.75 -29.08 3.32
CA CYS A 425 -9.20 -30.43 3.38
C CYS A 425 -8.19 -30.50 4.53
N GLU A 426 -8.39 -31.41 5.48
CA GLU A 426 -7.45 -31.59 6.59
C GLU A 426 -6.16 -32.26 6.09
N GLY A 427 -5.11 -31.44 5.92
CA GLY A 427 -3.80 -31.86 5.43
C GLY A 427 -2.68 -31.85 6.47
N HIS A 428 -2.96 -31.46 7.71
CA HIS A 428 -1.96 -31.37 8.78
C HIS A 428 -2.14 -32.45 9.85
N TYR A 429 -3.36 -32.67 10.32
CA TYR A 429 -3.65 -33.64 11.38
C TYR A 429 -4.11 -34.98 10.82
N GLY A 430 -3.60 -36.06 11.40
CA GLY A 430 -4.06 -37.43 11.14
C GLY A 430 -2.92 -38.43 10.90
N PRO A 431 -3.22 -39.75 10.88
CA PRO A 431 -2.21 -40.81 10.84
C PRO A 431 -1.19 -40.73 9.69
N GLY A 432 -1.56 -40.19 8.54
CA GLY A 432 -0.67 -40.07 7.38
C GLY A 432 -0.17 -38.65 7.12
N ASN A 433 -0.38 -37.73 8.07
CA ASN A 433 0.11 -36.36 8.00
C ASN A 433 1.21 -36.11 9.05
N THR A 434 1.89 -34.97 8.97
CA THR A 434 3.00 -34.64 9.89
C THR A 434 2.54 -34.27 11.30
N GLY A 435 1.30 -33.77 11.44
CA GLY A 435 0.68 -33.47 12.72
C GLY A 435 0.00 -34.70 13.30
N VAL A 436 0.45 -35.13 14.48
CA VAL A 436 -0.24 -36.16 15.26
C VAL A 436 -1.59 -35.62 15.72
N GLY A 437 -2.66 -36.41 15.57
CA GLY A 437 -4.01 -36.03 15.95
C GLY A 437 -5.08 -36.64 15.06
N GLY A 438 -6.23 -35.97 14.98
CA GLY A 438 -7.39 -36.36 14.20
C GLY A 438 -8.63 -35.58 14.65
N LEU A 439 -9.73 -36.30 14.90
CA LEU A 439 -10.97 -35.73 15.41
C LEU A 439 -10.72 -34.80 16.63
N GLY A 440 -11.26 -33.59 16.58
CA GLY A 440 -11.14 -32.57 17.63
C GLY A 440 -9.77 -31.88 17.73
N SER A 441 -8.79 -32.25 16.88
CA SER A 441 -7.44 -31.65 16.94
C SER A 441 -7.39 -30.24 16.39
N ARG A 442 -8.23 -29.95 15.38
CA ARG A 442 -8.42 -28.61 14.83
C ARG A 442 -9.90 -28.25 14.89
N VAL A 443 -10.21 -27.23 15.68
CA VAL A 443 -11.57 -26.71 15.84
C VAL A 443 -11.51 -25.20 15.74
N PHE A 444 -12.39 -24.60 14.95
CA PHE A 444 -12.45 -23.14 14.81
C PHE A 444 -13.86 -22.65 14.52
N ASP A 445 -14.09 -21.38 14.83
CA ASP A 445 -15.32 -20.68 14.45
C ASP A 445 -15.10 -19.94 13.12
N LEU A 446 -16.18 -19.83 12.34
CA LEU A 446 -16.23 -19.02 11.13
C LEU A 446 -17.31 -17.96 11.28
N TYR A 447 -16.95 -16.71 11.05
CA TYR A 447 -17.87 -15.59 11.02
C TYR A 447 -17.91 -14.97 9.64
N CYS A 448 -19.07 -14.46 9.24
CA CYS A 448 -19.26 -13.59 8.10
C CYS A 448 -19.95 -12.31 8.55
N ASN A 449 -19.33 -11.15 8.27
CA ASN A 449 -19.85 -9.84 8.63
C ASN A 449 -20.23 -9.73 10.12
N GLY A 450 -19.44 -10.36 10.99
CA GLY A 450 -19.66 -10.42 12.45
C GLY A 450 -20.67 -11.47 12.91
N ALA A 451 -21.47 -12.07 12.03
CA ALA A 451 -22.38 -13.17 12.35
C ALA A 451 -21.68 -14.53 12.23
N ALA A 452 -21.94 -15.45 13.16
CA ALA A 452 -21.36 -16.80 13.08
C ALA A 452 -22.03 -17.62 11.97
N LEU A 453 -21.23 -18.12 11.02
CA LEU A 453 -21.67 -19.09 10.01
C LEU A 453 -21.46 -20.53 10.49
N LEU A 454 -20.33 -20.80 11.16
CA LEU A 454 -20.03 -22.10 11.77
C LEU A 454 -19.46 -21.89 13.17
N ARG A 455 -19.82 -22.79 14.09
CA ARG A 455 -19.29 -22.85 15.45
C ARG A 455 -18.64 -24.20 15.68
N ASN A 456 -17.48 -24.19 16.35
CA ASN A 456 -16.70 -25.39 16.66
C ASN A 456 -16.52 -26.30 15.43
N PHE A 457 -16.21 -25.70 14.28
CA PHE A 457 -16.06 -26.43 13.03
C PHE A 457 -14.78 -27.26 13.04
N ASP A 458 -14.94 -28.55 12.76
CA ASP A 458 -13.88 -29.54 12.67
C ASP A 458 -13.93 -30.19 11.28
N ILE A 459 -12.92 -29.90 10.46
CA ILE A 459 -12.80 -30.41 9.10
C ILE A 459 -12.66 -31.93 9.10
N PHE A 460 -11.88 -32.49 10.04
CA PHE A 460 -11.65 -33.93 10.15
C PHE A 460 -12.97 -34.65 10.46
N LYS A 461 -13.77 -34.09 11.38
CA LYS A 461 -15.13 -34.59 11.68
C LYS A 461 -16.03 -34.54 10.46
N GLN A 462 -16.13 -33.37 9.82
CA GLN A 462 -17.04 -33.15 8.70
C GLN A 462 -16.68 -33.99 7.48
N ALA A 463 -15.39 -34.19 7.21
CA ALA A 463 -14.90 -34.99 6.10
C ALA A 463 -14.86 -36.50 6.39
N GLY A 464 -15.04 -36.88 7.66
CA GLY A 464 -14.88 -38.26 8.13
C GLY A 464 -13.44 -38.77 8.07
N GLY A 465 -12.44 -37.88 8.16
CA GLY A 465 -11.02 -38.23 8.10
C GLY A 465 -10.12 -37.17 7.48
N GLU A 466 -8.82 -37.39 7.57
CA GLU A 466 -7.78 -36.61 6.88
C GLU A 466 -7.82 -36.79 5.35
N GLY A 467 -7.38 -35.76 4.62
CA GLY A 467 -7.18 -35.82 3.17
C GLY A 467 -8.46 -35.92 2.33
N ARG A 468 -9.62 -35.63 2.92
CA ARG A 468 -10.92 -35.63 2.26
C ARG A 468 -11.44 -34.19 2.12
N PRO A 469 -11.66 -33.72 0.88
CA PRO A 469 -12.27 -32.42 0.63
C PRO A 469 -13.67 -32.28 1.21
N VAL A 470 -13.99 -31.09 1.70
CA VAL A 470 -15.32 -30.67 2.14
C VAL A 470 -15.57 -29.25 1.68
N ASP A 471 -16.78 -29.01 1.15
CA ASP A 471 -17.29 -27.68 0.87
C ASP A 471 -18.30 -27.25 1.94
N GLN A 472 -18.28 -25.97 2.30
CA GLN A 472 -19.31 -25.33 3.12
C GLN A 472 -19.87 -24.15 2.35
N THR A 473 -21.18 -24.20 2.04
CA THR A 473 -21.84 -23.22 1.18
C THR A 473 -22.90 -22.46 1.96
N PHE A 474 -22.85 -21.13 1.87
CA PHE A 474 -23.77 -20.22 2.54
C PHE A 474 -24.40 -19.31 1.49
N SER A 475 -25.73 -19.27 1.44
CA SER A 475 -26.49 -18.47 0.47
C SER A 475 -27.08 -17.24 1.15
N GLY A 476 -27.45 -16.24 0.36
CA GLY A 476 -28.07 -15.02 0.86
C GLY A 476 -27.16 -14.07 1.63
N ILE A 477 -25.85 -14.17 1.47
CA ILE A 477 -24.89 -13.26 2.08
C ILE A 477 -24.96 -11.90 1.37
N ARG A 478 -25.12 -10.82 2.13
CA ARG A 478 -25.03 -9.45 1.63
C ARG A 478 -23.70 -8.83 2.09
N PRO A 479 -23.07 -7.97 1.28
CA PRO A 479 -21.87 -7.25 1.71
C PRO A 479 -22.17 -6.30 2.87
N THR A 480 -21.11 -5.90 3.59
CA THR A 480 -21.17 -4.80 4.55
C THR A 480 -21.42 -3.46 3.84
N ALA A 481 -21.64 -2.39 4.61
CA ALA A 481 -21.75 -1.03 4.06
C ALA A 481 -20.49 -0.57 3.28
N GLN A 482 -19.34 -1.19 3.57
CA GLN A 482 -18.08 -0.99 2.86
C GLN A 482 -18.00 -1.76 1.53
N GLY A 483 -19.05 -2.53 1.16
CA GLY A 483 -19.04 -3.34 -0.06
C GLY A 483 -18.16 -4.59 0.05
N LYS A 484 -18.06 -5.20 1.24
CA LYS A 484 -17.17 -6.35 1.49
C LYS A 484 -17.93 -7.52 2.08
N ILE A 485 -17.55 -8.73 1.71
CA ILE A 485 -17.86 -9.95 2.48
C ILE A 485 -16.66 -10.23 3.37
N VAL A 486 -16.83 -10.02 4.67
CA VAL A 486 -15.76 -10.18 5.67
C VAL A 486 -15.88 -11.56 6.30
N LEU A 487 -14.94 -12.45 6.00
CA LEU A 487 -14.86 -13.80 6.56
C LEU A 487 -13.76 -13.83 7.62
N THR A 488 -14.09 -14.24 8.85
CA THR A 488 -13.12 -14.33 9.96
C THR A 488 -13.03 -15.76 10.47
N PHE A 489 -11.82 -16.29 10.51
CA PHE A 489 -11.49 -17.65 10.93
C PHE A 489 -10.82 -17.58 12.31
N VAL A 490 -11.52 -18.04 13.35
CA VAL A 490 -11.11 -17.87 14.75
C VAL A 490 -10.77 -19.23 15.36
N PRO A 491 -9.47 -19.50 15.63
CA PRO A 491 -9.03 -20.68 16.37
C PRO A 491 -9.78 -20.91 17.68
N VAL A 492 -10.33 -22.12 17.88
CA VAL A 492 -10.85 -22.58 19.17
C VAL A 492 -9.88 -23.61 19.75
N MET A 493 -9.52 -24.62 18.95
CA MET A 493 -8.47 -25.60 19.23
C MET A 493 -7.52 -25.65 18.05
N LYS A 494 -6.24 -25.33 18.29
CA LYS A 494 -5.21 -25.19 17.25
C LYS A 494 -5.66 -24.23 16.12
N MET A 495 -4.86 -24.13 15.07
CA MET A 495 -5.02 -23.07 14.08
C MET A 495 -6.10 -23.40 13.05
N ALA A 496 -6.97 -22.42 12.76
CA ALA A 496 -7.95 -22.51 11.69
C ALA A 496 -7.27 -22.58 10.31
N CYS A 497 -7.96 -23.05 9.28
CA CYS A 497 -7.45 -23.03 7.91
C CYS A 497 -8.56 -22.94 6.87
N VAL A 498 -8.21 -22.53 5.65
CA VAL A 498 -9.06 -22.61 4.45
C VAL A 498 -8.18 -22.85 3.23
N ASN A 499 -8.64 -23.68 2.28
CA ASN A 499 -7.91 -23.98 1.04
C ASN A 499 -8.36 -23.09 -0.12
N ALA A 500 -9.65 -22.77 -0.19
CA ALA A 500 -10.16 -21.88 -1.23
C ALA A 500 -11.48 -21.21 -0.84
N ILE A 501 -11.74 -20.07 -1.47
CA ILE A 501 -12.94 -19.25 -1.25
C ILE A 501 -13.55 -18.94 -2.62
N GLU A 502 -14.82 -19.23 -2.80
CA GLU A 502 -15.61 -18.83 -3.95
C GLU A 502 -16.77 -17.94 -3.48
N VAL A 503 -16.95 -16.81 -4.16
CA VAL A 503 -18.04 -15.86 -3.96
C VAL A 503 -18.67 -15.62 -5.32
N VAL A 504 -19.94 -15.95 -5.45
CA VAL A 504 -20.68 -15.77 -6.71
C VAL A 504 -22.06 -15.17 -6.42
N GLU A 505 -22.61 -14.47 -7.41
CA GLU A 505 -23.97 -13.93 -7.30
C GLU A 505 -24.97 -15.07 -7.02
N ASP A 506 -25.84 -14.83 -6.05
CA ASP A 506 -26.91 -15.74 -5.66
C ASP A 506 -28.18 -15.29 -6.36
N ALA A 507 -28.72 -16.13 -7.26
CA ALA A 507 -30.05 -15.87 -7.79
C ALA A 507 -31.05 -15.95 -6.63
N GLU A 508 -32.05 -15.06 -6.62
CA GLU A 508 -33.09 -15.05 -5.57
C GLU A 508 -33.80 -16.39 -5.43
#